data_AF-A0A534RTX8-F1
#
_entry.id   AF-A0A534RTX8-F1
#
_cell.length_a   1.000
_cell.length_b   1.000
_cell.length_c   1.000
_cell.angle_alpha   90.00
_cell.angle_beta   90.00
_cell.angle_gamma   90.00
#
_symmetry.space_group_name_H-M   'P 1'
#
loop_
_entity.id
_entity.type
_entity.pdbx_description
1 polymer ?
#
loop_
_entity_poly.entity_id
_entity_poly.type
_entity_poly.pdbx_seq_one_letter_code
_entity_poly.pdbx_strand_id
1 'polypeptide(L)' 'MSDGTLRIIPLGGLGEIGLNLMVIEYCPADSGEAAAVAVDCGLMFPEPEMLGIDVVIPDFSYLREKRHLKAV' A
#
# COMPACT_ATOMS: atom_id res chain seq x y z
N MET A 1 -29.12 6.20 -2.17
CA MET A 1 -27.95 5.36 -2.49
C MET A 1 -26.79 6.04 -1.79
N SER A 2 -26.32 5.50 -0.67
CA SER A 2 -25.05 5.97 -0.10
C SER A 2 -23.95 5.41 -0.98
N ASP A 3 -23.22 6.26 -1.68
CA ASP A 3 -22.04 5.81 -2.43
C ASP A 3 -20.99 5.28 -1.44
N GLY A 4 -20.33 4.18 -1.82
CA GLY A 4 -19.20 3.64 -1.07
C GLY A 4 -18.05 4.64 -0.96
N THR A 5 -17.11 4.38 -0.05
CA THR A 5 -15.94 5.23 0.18
C THR A 5 -14.75 4.74 -0.62
N LEU A 6 -14.11 5.63 -1.39
CA LEU A 6 -12.78 5.39 -1.96
C LEU A 6 -11.70 5.93 -1.02
N ARG A 7 -10.71 5.10 -0.69
CA ARG A 7 -9.61 5.42 0.21
C ARG A 7 -8.30 5.35 -0.57
N ILE A 8 -7.46 6.38 -0.42
CA ILE A 8 -6.11 6.45 -1.00
C ILE A 8 -5.12 6.35 0.16
N ILE A 9 -4.29 5.32 0.13
CA ILE A 9 -3.46 4.93 1.27
C ILE A 9 -2.02 4.74 0.76
N PRO A 10 -1.15 5.76 0.90
CA PRO A 10 0.26 5.60 0.60
C PRO A 10 0.90 4.74 1.70
N LEU A 11 1.44 3.58 1.32
CA LEU A 11 2.20 2.68 2.19
C LEU A 11 3.72 2.85 2.03
N GLY A 12 4.15 3.67 1.07
CA GLY A 12 5.53 4.15 0.93
C GLY A 12 5.67 5.15 -0.22
N GLY A 13 6.77 5.89 -0.24
CA GLY A 13 7.07 6.92 -1.25
C GLY A 13 6.39 8.27 -1.01
N LEU A 14 5.71 8.47 0.12
CA LEU A 14 5.17 9.78 0.51
C LEU A 14 6.15 10.49 1.44
N GLY A 15 6.78 11.57 0.95
CA GLY A 15 7.76 12.34 1.72
C GLY A 15 9.18 11.78 1.70
N GLU A 16 9.42 10.73 0.89
CA GLU A 16 10.70 10.04 0.72
C GLU A 16 10.90 9.65 -0.75
N ILE A 17 12.12 9.25 -1.12
CA ILE A 17 12.45 8.75 -2.47
C ILE A 17 12.59 7.24 -2.42
N GLY A 18 11.82 6.53 -3.24
CA GLY A 18 11.75 5.07 -3.24
C GLY A 18 10.54 4.56 -2.46
N LEU A 19 10.50 3.25 -2.18
CA LEU A 19 9.40 2.59 -1.44
C LEU A 19 8.00 2.80 -2.04
N ASN A 20 7.89 3.16 -3.33
CA ASN A 20 6.61 3.48 -3.95
C ASN A 20 5.60 2.33 -3.78
N LEU A 21 4.56 2.57 -3.00
CA LEU A 21 3.43 1.67 -2.86
C LEU A 21 2.21 2.48 -2.46
N MET A 22 1.24 2.58 -3.35
CA MET A 22 -0.05 3.22 -3.06
C MET A 22 -1.15 2.18 -3.14
N VAL A 23 -2.04 2.17 -2.15
CA VAL A 23 -3.24 1.33 -2.17
C VAL A 23 -4.46 2.20 -2.43
N ILE A 24 -5.23 1.80 -3.44
CA ILE A 24 -6.54 2.36 -3.74
C ILE A 24 -7.58 1.33 -3.30
N GLU A 25 -8.33 1.63 -2.25
CA GLU A 25 -9.31 0.75 -1.62
C GLU A 25 -10.72 1.31 -1.81
N TYR A 26 -11.63 0.49 -2.34
CA TYR A 26 -13.06 0.79 -2.37
C TYR A 26 -13.78 0.01 -1.27
N CYS A 27 -14.52 0.73 -0.44
CA CYS A 27 -15.38 0.19 0.62
C CYS A 27 -16.85 0.48 0.28
N PRO A 28 -17.63 -0.52 -0.15
CA PRO A 28 -19.07 -0.36 -0.36
C PRO A 28 -19.79 0.16 0.89
N ALA A 29 -20.87 0.91 0.72
CA ALA A 29 -21.66 1.44 1.83
C ALA A 29 -22.66 0.41 2.40
N ASP A 30 -22.94 -0.64 1.64
CA ASP A 30 -23.78 -1.77 1.98
C ASP A 30 -22.93 -3.02 2.29
N SER A 31 -23.55 -4.19 2.37
CA SER A 31 -22.88 -5.47 2.68
C SER A 31 -21.96 -6.01 1.56
N GLY A 32 -21.55 -5.16 0.62
CA GLY A 32 -20.60 -5.52 -0.43
C GLY A 32 -19.20 -5.76 0.13
N GLU A 33 -18.39 -6.53 -0.60
CA GLU A 33 -17.00 -6.80 -0.23
C GLU A 33 -16.10 -5.61 -0.58
N ALA A 34 -15.20 -5.24 0.34
CA ALA A 34 -14.13 -4.29 0.04
C ALA A 34 -13.18 -4.89 -1.00
N ALA A 35 -12.63 -4.01 -1.86
CA ALA A 35 -11.65 -4.40 -2.87
C ALA A 35 -10.55 -3.35 -2.92
N ALA A 36 -9.31 -3.80 -3.10
CA ALA A 36 -8.17 -2.91 -3.24
C ALA A 36 -7.32 -3.25 -4.47
N VAL A 37 -6.69 -2.23 -5.03
CA VAL A 37 -5.63 -2.33 -6.03
C VAL A 37 -4.42 -1.61 -5.47
N ALA A 38 -3.26 -2.26 -5.56
CA ALA A 38 -1.98 -1.61 -5.28
C ALA A 38 -1.46 -0.97 -6.57
N VAL A 39 -0.72 0.12 -6.44
CA VAL A 39 0.01 0.76 -7.53
C VAL A 39 1.47 0.76 -7.12
N ASP A 40 2.30 0.18 -7.98
CA ASP A 40 3.71 -0.12 -7.76
C ASP A 40 3.97 -1.05 -6.56
N CYS A 41 5.24 -1.45 -6.44
CA CYS A 41 5.79 -2.15 -5.29
C CYS A 41 7.31 -1.88 -5.27
N GLY A 42 7.66 -0.60 -5.22
CA GLY A 42 9.03 -0.12 -5.28
C GLY A 42 9.83 -0.46 -4.01
N LEU A 43 11.15 -0.45 -4.16
CA LEU A 43 12.11 -0.58 -3.06
C LEU A 43 12.86 0.73 -2.86
N MET A 44 13.67 0.80 -1.81
CA MET A 44 14.64 1.86 -1.59
C MET A 44 16.00 1.26 -1.27
N PHE A 45 17.06 1.92 -1.74
CA PHE A 45 18.41 1.57 -1.37
C PHE A 45 18.71 2.03 0.07
N PRO A 46 19.48 1.25 0.84
CA PRO A 46 19.82 1.60 2.22
C PRO A 46 20.67 2.87 2.31
N GLU A 47 20.52 3.59 3.40
CA GLU A 47 21.41 4.71 3.75
C GLU A 47 22.78 4.20 4.22
N PRO A 48 23.86 5.00 4.16
CA PRO A 48 25.21 4.56 4.55
C PRO A 48 25.33 3.98 5.97
N GLU A 49 24.45 4.41 6.88
CA GLU A 49 24.41 4.00 8.28
C GLU A 49 23.70 2.65 8.48
N MET A 50 22.97 2.16 7.48
CA MET A 50 22.20 0.91 7.51
C MET A 50 23.08 -0.31 7.23
N LEU A 51 24.03 -0.57 8.13
CA LEU A 51 25.02 -1.64 7.97
C LEU A 51 24.38 -3.03 7.89
N GLY A 52 24.71 -3.76 6.82
CA GLY A 52 24.22 -5.13 6.59
C GLY A 52 22.82 -5.23 5.98
N ILE A 53 22.20 -4.10 5.62
CA ILE A 53 20.93 -4.06 4.88
C ILE A 53 21.24 -3.98 3.38
N ASP A 54 20.59 -4.82 2.58
CA ASP A 54 20.71 -4.81 1.12
C ASP A 54 19.68 -3.89 0.45
N VAL A 55 18.43 -3.94 0.93
CA VAL A 55 17.29 -3.15 0.42
C VAL A 55 16.29 -2.87 1.54
N VAL A 56 15.55 -1.78 1.40
CA VAL A 56 14.39 -1.45 2.23
C VAL A 56 13.12 -1.65 1.40
N ILE A 57 12.09 -2.26 2.01
CA ILE A 57 10.81 -2.57 1.37
C ILE A 57 9.64 -1.91 2.12
N PRO A 58 8.51 -1.65 1.46
CA PRO A 58 7.32 -1.11 2.10
C PRO A 58 6.75 -2.03 3.19
N ASP A 59 6.06 -1.46 4.17
CA ASP A 59 5.33 -2.23 5.17
C ASP A 59 4.01 -2.78 4.61
N PHE A 60 3.96 -4.09 4.36
CA PHE A 60 2.78 -4.79 3.86
C PHE A 60 1.76 -5.18 4.94
N SER A 61 1.93 -4.77 6.20
CA SER A 61 1.04 -5.17 7.31
C SER A 61 -0.43 -4.86 7.03
N TYR A 62 -0.71 -3.68 6.48
CA TYR A 62 -2.06 -3.27 6.07
C TYR A 62 -2.70 -4.24 5.06
N LEU A 63 -1.98 -4.58 3.99
CA LEU A 63 -2.46 -5.51 2.95
C LEU A 63 -2.60 -6.93 3.49
N ARG A 64 -1.70 -7.34 4.38
CA ARG A 64 -1.75 -8.67 5.01
C ARG A 64 -2.97 -8.82 5.92
N GLU A 65 -3.37 -7.79 6.65
CA GLU A 65 -4.54 -7.89 7.53
C GLU A 65 -5.84 -8.01 6.73
N LYS A 66 -5.98 -7.22 5.65
CA LYS A 66 -7.26 -7.05 4.96
C LYS A 66 -7.60 -8.10 3.90
N ARG A 67 -6.60 -8.79 3.33
CA ARG A 67 -6.76 -9.96 2.42
C ARG A 67 -7.70 -9.77 1.20
N HIS A 68 -7.93 -8.53 0.76
CA HIS A 68 -8.84 -8.24 -0.36
C HIS A 68 -8.17 -7.54 -1.55
N LEU A 69 -6.84 -7.58 -1.61
CA LEU A 69 -6.08 -7.08 -2.76
C LEU A 69 -6.47 -7.89 -4.01
N LYS A 70 -6.92 -7.20 -5.05
CA LYS A 70 -7.39 -7.82 -6.30
C LYS A 70 -6.35 -7.74 -7.41
N ALA A 71 -5.48 -6.74 -7.39
CA ALA A 71 -4.42 -6.54 -8.36
C ALA A 71 -3.30 -5.65 -7.81
N VAL A 72 -2.16 -5.70 -8.49
CA VAL A 72 -1.05 -4.74 -8.45
C VAL A 72 -0.91 -4.15 -9.85
#